data_AF-A0A522DKZ0-F1
#
_entry.id   AF-A0A522DKZ0-F1
#
_cell.length_a   1.000
_cell.length_b   1.000
_cell.length_c   1.000
_cell.angle_alpha   90.00
_cell.angle_beta   90.00
_cell.angle_gamma   90.00
#
_symmetry.space_group_name_H-M   'P 1'
#
loop_
_entity.id
_entity.type
_entity.pdbx_description
1 polymer ?
#
loop_
_entity_poly.entity_id
_entity_poly.type
_entity_poly.pdbx_seq_one_letter_code
_entity_poly.pdbx_strand_id
1 'polypeptide(L)'
;MDESSKQQTKEVRPPLPASPGSVEKYDTEYERNGVSNVFMFFESLAGLRHVTVTGQRTALDWAHQIKRLVDDLYPQAERITLGYGVLNTHTGASLYKAFSPEEARRILDIHYLCPVGTRPNTAVGSTWRK
;
A
#
# COMPACT_ATOMS: atom_id res chain seq x y z
N MET A 1 -7.12 -1.25 1.31
CA MET A 1 -5.68 -0.98 1.31
C MET A 1 -5.02 -2.05 2.14
N ASP A 2 -3.93 -2.58 1.64
CA ASP A 2 -3.05 -3.47 2.38
C ASP A 2 -1.61 -2.99 2.25
N GLU A 3 -0.75 -3.45 3.15
CA GLU A 3 0.66 -3.10 3.14
C GLU A 3 1.53 -4.30 3.56
N SER A 4 2.71 -4.41 2.95
CA SER A 4 3.63 -5.52 3.19
C SER A 4 5.08 -5.09 3.06
N SER A 5 5.96 -5.66 3.89
CA SER A 5 7.40 -5.47 3.75
C SER A 5 7.97 -6.48 2.76
N LYS A 6 8.89 -6.01 1.91
CA LYS A 6 9.65 -6.84 0.99
C LYS A 6 11.13 -6.71 1.28
N GLN A 7 11.75 -7.82 1.67
CA GLN A 7 13.19 -7.90 1.77
C GLN A 7 13.83 -7.75 0.38
N GLN A 8 14.84 -6.90 0.30
CA GLN A 8 15.69 -6.78 -0.87
C GLN A 8 16.92 -7.68 -0.68
N THR A 9 17.24 -8.46 -1.70
CA THR A 9 18.36 -9.39 -1.70
C THR A 9 19.25 -9.11 -2.89
N LYS A 10 20.56 -9.27 -2.72
CA LYS A 10 21.54 -9.11 -3.78
C LYS A 10 22.29 -10.43 -3.97
N GLU A 11 22.51 -10.80 -5.22
CA GLU A 11 23.33 -11.96 -5.55
C GLU A 11 24.79 -11.69 -5.15
N VAL A 12 25.39 -12.66 -4.46
CA VAL A 12 26.81 -12.58 -4.05
C VAL A 12 27.73 -13.00 -5.19
N ARG A 13 27.23 -13.85 -6.10
CA ARG A 13 28.01 -14.45 -7.19
C ARG A 13 27.26 -14.36 -8.51
N PRO A 14 27.97 -14.15 -9.63
CA PRO A 14 27.33 -14.17 -10.94
C PRO A 14 26.77 -15.56 -11.25
N PRO A 15 25.63 -15.65 -11.96
CA PRO A 15 25.07 -16.93 -12.40
C PRO A 15 26.05 -17.72 -13.28
N LEU A 16 25.98 -19.04 -13.20
CA LEU A 16 26.73 -19.91 -14.11
C LEU A 16 26.01 -19.95 -15.47
N PRO A 17 26.72 -19.64 -16.58
CA PRO A 17 26.11 -19.56 -17.89
C PRO A 17 25.52 -20.91 -18.32
N ALA A 18 24.39 -20.84 -19.02
CA ALA A 18 23.75 -22.02 -19.58
C ALA A 18 24.68 -22.69 -20.62
N SER A 19 24.75 -24.03 -20.57
CA SER A 19 25.37 -24.84 -21.63
C SER A 19 24.29 -25.59 -22.42
N PRO A 20 24.54 -26.01 -23.67
CA PRO A 20 23.55 -26.73 -24.46
C PRO A 20 22.92 -27.91 -23.70
N GLY A 21 21.61 -27.90 -23.53
CA GLY A 21 20.87 -28.90 -22.76
C GLY A 21 20.72 -28.61 -21.26
N SER A 22 21.19 -27.47 -20.76
CA SER A 22 21.02 -27.04 -19.37
C SER A 22 20.54 -25.59 -19.26
N VAL A 23 19.88 -25.26 -18.16
CA VAL A 23 19.46 -23.89 -17.83
C VAL A 23 20.55 -23.18 -17.03
N GLU A 24 20.53 -21.84 -17.06
CA GLU A 24 21.33 -21.00 -16.19
C GLU A 24 21.11 -21.37 -14.72
N LYS A 25 22.19 -21.39 -13.93
CA LYS A 25 22.14 -21.77 -12.52
C LYS A 25 22.52 -20.59 -11.65
N TYR A 26 21.64 -20.28 -10.70
CA TYR A 26 21.85 -19.27 -9.67
C TYR A 26 22.35 -19.93 -8.39
N ASP A 27 23.26 -19.26 -7.70
CA ASP A 27 23.59 -19.62 -6.32
C ASP A 27 22.44 -19.24 -5.40
N THR A 28 22.23 -20.04 -4.36
CA THR A 28 21.24 -19.77 -3.31
C THR A 28 21.74 -18.77 -2.27
N GLU A 29 23.05 -18.53 -2.21
CA GLU A 29 23.67 -17.54 -1.32
C GLU A 29 23.29 -16.11 -1.74
N TYR A 30 22.79 -15.30 -0.79
CA TYR A 30 22.41 -13.91 -1.01
C TYR A 30 22.86 -12.99 0.12
N GLU A 31 23.10 -11.73 -0.23
CA GLU A 31 23.34 -10.65 0.71
C GLU A 31 22.03 -9.90 1.00
N ARG A 32 21.79 -9.53 2.27
CA ARG A 32 20.65 -8.68 2.64
C ARG A 32 20.92 -7.25 2.18
N ASN A 33 20.07 -6.73 1.29
CA ASN A 33 20.21 -5.40 0.69
C ASN A 33 19.13 -4.42 1.16
N GLY A 34 18.71 -4.54 2.42
CA GLY A 34 17.66 -3.72 3.01
C GLY A 34 16.25 -4.29 2.85
N VAL A 35 15.26 -3.46 3.18
CA VAL A 35 13.83 -3.80 3.16
C VAL A 35 13.07 -2.61 2.60
N SER A 36 12.10 -2.88 1.74
CA SER A 36 11.11 -1.89 1.31
C SER A 36 9.76 -2.19 1.92
N ASN A 37 8.89 -1.18 2.00
CA ASN A 37 7.49 -1.33 2.28
C ASN A 37 6.67 -1.09 1.02
N VAL A 38 5.61 -1.86 0.83
CA VAL A 38 4.72 -1.80 -0.33
C VAL A 38 3.33 -1.47 0.18
N PHE A 39 2.79 -0.32 -0.19
CA PHE A 39 1.39 0.03 -0.02
C PHE A 39 0.61 -0.35 -1.28
N MET A 40 -0.55 -0.98 -1.11
CA MET A 40 -1.44 -1.34 -2.21
C MET A 40 -2.87 -0.90 -1.94
N PHE A 41 -3.42 -0.11 -2.86
CA PHE A 41 -4.86 0.10 -3.00
C PHE A 41 -5.39 -0.82 -4.08
N PHE A 42 -6.51 -1.48 -3.80
CA PHE A 42 -7.17 -2.37 -4.74
C PHE A 42 -8.65 -2.05 -4.81
N GLU A 43 -9.15 -1.90 -6.02
CA GLU A 43 -10.57 -1.78 -6.34
C GLU A 43 -10.98 -3.01 -7.16
N SER A 44 -11.60 -4.00 -6.52
CA SER A 44 -11.94 -5.26 -7.20
C SER A 44 -12.89 -5.09 -8.38
N LEU A 45 -13.89 -4.21 -8.26
CA LEU A 45 -14.93 -4.04 -9.29
C LEU A 45 -14.40 -3.39 -10.57
N ALA A 46 -13.46 -2.45 -10.45
CA ALA A 46 -12.79 -1.86 -11.61
C ALA A 46 -11.55 -2.63 -12.05
N GLY A 47 -11.09 -3.61 -11.26
CA GLY A 47 -9.85 -4.34 -11.51
C GLY A 47 -8.58 -3.49 -11.35
N LEU A 48 -8.67 -2.35 -10.67
CA LEU A 48 -7.56 -1.39 -10.54
C LEU A 48 -6.72 -1.65 -9.30
N ARG A 49 -5.39 -1.54 -9.47
CA ARG A 49 -4.40 -1.65 -8.40
C ARG A 49 -3.47 -0.45 -8.46
N HIS A 50 -3.31 0.23 -7.33
CA HIS A 50 -2.31 1.28 -7.18
C HIS A 50 -1.29 0.86 -6.14
N VAL A 51 -0.03 0.84 -6.53
CA VAL A 51 1.08 0.40 -5.69
C VAL A 51 2.04 1.55 -5.47
N THR A 52 2.51 1.70 -4.24
CA THR A 52 3.60 2.61 -3.89
C THR A 52 4.61 1.87 -3.05
N VAL A 53 5.88 1.97 -3.44
CA VAL A 53 7.01 1.39 -2.71
C VAL A 53 7.70 2.50 -1.94
N THR A 54 7.90 2.30 -0.64
CA THR A 54 8.59 3.23 0.26
C THR A 54 9.77 2.51 0.93
N GLY A 55 10.75 3.26 1.43
CA GLY A 55 11.87 2.69 2.18
C GLY A 55 11.49 2.23 3.58
N GLN A 56 10.42 2.80 4.15
CA GLN A 56 9.95 2.53 5.50
C GLN A 56 8.42 2.50 5.56
N ARG A 57 7.91 2.01 6.69
CA ARG A 57 6.50 2.10 7.06
C ARG A 57 6.35 3.01 8.26
N THR A 58 5.90 4.24 8.03
CA THR A 58 5.60 5.20 9.10
C THR A 58 4.16 5.71 9.02
N ALA A 59 3.69 6.35 10.10
CA ALA A 59 2.41 7.04 10.12
C ALA A 59 2.34 8.17 9.07
N LEU A 60 3.48 8.81 8.77
CA LEU A 60 3.56 9.86 7.75
C LEU A 60 3.42 9.27 6.35
N ASP A 61 4.11 8.16 6.07
CA ASP A 61 4.00 7.47 4.77
C ASP A 61 2.55 7.07 4.50
N TRP A 62 1.89 6.49 5.51
CA TRP A 62 0.48 6.13 5.42
C TRP A 62 -0.41 7.35 5.17
N ALA A 63 -0.23 8.44 5.91
CA ALA A 63 -0.99 9.68 5.73
C ALA A 63 -0.84 10.23 4.30
N HIS A 64 0.38 10.21 3.74
CA HIS A 64 0.61 10.59 2.35
C HIS A 64 -0.08 9.66 1.35
N GLN A 65 -0.16 8.36 1.62
CA GLN A 65 -0.91 7.43 0.77
C GLN A 65 -2.42 7.71 0.79
N ILE A 66 -2.99 8.04 1.96
CA ILE A 66 -4.41 8.41 2.06
C ILE A 66 -4.67 9.75 1.35
N LYS A 67 -3.78 10.73 1.50
CA LYS A 67 -3.90 12.00 0.75
C LYS A 67 -3.89 11.75 -0.76
N ARG A 68 -2.95 10.95 -1.26
CA ARG A 68 -2.88 10.55 -2.67
C ARG A 68 -4.15 9.85 -3.14
N LEU A 69 -4.75 9.01 -2.29
CA LEU A 69 -6.03 8.35 -2.61
C LEU A 69 -7.14 9.38 -2.86
N VAL A 70 -7.26 10.39 -2.01
CA VAL A 70 -8.29 11.42 -2.10
C VAL A 70 -8.02 12.40 -3.23
N ASP A 71 -6.79 12.91 -3.33
CA ASP A 71 -6.49 14.04 -4.21
C ASP A 71 -6.09 13.62 -5.62
N ASP A 72 -5.44 12.46 -5.80
CA ASP A 72 -4.89 12.06 -7.10
C ASP A 72 -5.69 10.91 -7.74
N LEU A 73 -6.02 9.88 -6.95
CA LEU A 73 -6.68 8.68 -7.47
C LEU A 73 -8.18 8.89 -7.65
N TYR A 74 -8.83 9.59 -6.71
CA TYR A 74 -10.28 9.83 -6.73
C TYR A 74 -10.64 11.29 -6.38
N PRO A 75 -10.10 12.29 -7.10
CA PRO A 75 -10.36 13.72 -6.81
C PRO A 75 -11.83 14.12 -6.88
N GLN A 76 -12.63 13.38 -7.65
CA GLN A 76 -14.05 13.66 -7.86
C GLN A 76 -14.96 12.83 -6.93
N ALA A 77 -14.41 12.00 -6.06
CA ALA A 77 -15.22 11.19 -5.16
C ALA A 77 -15.69 12.04 -3.96
N GLU A 78 -17.00 12.10 -3.76
CA GLU A 78 -17.58 12.73 -2.57
C GLU A 78 -17.27 11.94 -1.29
N ARG A 79 -17.18 10.61 -1.40
CA ARG A 79 -16.87 9.72 -0.28
C ARG A 79 -16.12 8.47 -0.70
N ILE A 80 -15.11 8.14 0.10
CA ILE A 80 -14.22 6.99 -0.07
C ILE A 80 -14.38 6.02 1.10
N THR A 81 -14.90 4.83 0.83
CA THR A 81 -14.94 3.73 1.82
C THR A 81 -13.71 2.84 1.61
N LEU A 82 -12.77 2.88 2.55
CA LEU A 82 -11.56 2.05 2.50
C LEU A 82 -11.63 0.98 3.58
N GLY A 83 -11.56 -0.28 3.17
CA GLY A 83 -11.24 -1.38 4.08
C GLY A 83 -9.72 -1.51 4.24
N TYR A 84 -9.22 -1.64 5.47
CA TYR A 84 -7.80 -1.82 5.76
C TYR A 84 -7.59 -2.59 7.09
N GLY A 85 -6.41 -3.18 7.27
CA GLY A 85 -6.07 -3.97 8.46
C GLY A 85 -5.88 -3.15 9.74
N VAL A 86 -5.95 -3.76 10.92
CA VAL A 86 -5.77 -3.04 12.19
C VAL A 86 -4.28 -2.85 12.48
N LEU A 87 -3.73 -1.67 12.14
CA LEU A 87 -2.35 -1.30 12.41
C LEU A 87 -2.28 0.05 13.13
N ASN A 88 -1.22 0.28 13.90
CA ASN A 88 -1.05 1.49 14.72
C ASN A 88 -0.99 2.78 13.88
N THR A 89 -0.58 2.69 12.61
CA THR A 89 -0.53 3.81 11.65
C THR A 89 -1.89 4.14 11.07
N HIS A 90 -2.86 3.24 11.12
CA HIS A 90 -4.16 3.40 10.45
C HIS A 90 -5.17 4.13 11.33
N THR A 91 -4.81 5.33 11.77
CA THR A 91 -5.63 6.16 12.65
C THR A 91 -5.72 7.58 12.11
N GLY A 92 -6.82 8.28 12.40
CA GLY A 92 -6.95 9.68 12.01
C GLY A 92 -5.85 10.57 12.60
N ALA A 93 -5.30 10.19 13.76
CA ALA A 93 -4.15 10.87 14.36
C ALA A 93 -2.92 10.90 13.44
N SER A 94 -2.72 9.88 12.59
CA SER A 94 -1.64 9.88 11.60
C SER A 94 -1.78 11.01 10.58
N LEU A 95 -3.01 11.36 10.19
CA LEU A 95 -3.26 12.49 9.28
C LEU A 95 -2.95 13.82 9.96
N TYR A 96 -3.39 14.01 11.21
CA TYR A 96 -3.06 15.19 12.00
C TYR A 96 -1.57 15.32 12.33
N LYS A 97 -0.83 14.20 12.31
CA LYS A 97 0.63 14.21 12.45
C LYS A 97 1.33 14.71 11.17
N ALA A 98 0.74 14.48 10.00
CA ALA A 98 1.34 14.78 8.71
C ALA A 98 0.91 16.13 8.11
N PHE A 99 -0.33 16.56 8.36
CA PHE A 99 -0.96 17.70 7.69
C PHE A 99 -1.52 18.72 8.68
N SER A 100 -1.89 19.90 8.19
CA SER A 100 -2.59 20.90 9.01
C SER A 100 -3.94 20.33 9.49
N PRO A 101 -4.49 20.83 10.61
CA PRO A 101 -5.77 20.36 11.12
C PRO A 101 -6.91 20.45 10.09
N GLU A 102 -6.93 21.50 9.27
CA GLU A 102 -7.93 21.72 8.22
C GLU A 102 -7.82 20.65 7.12
N GLU A 103 -6.61 20.35 6.67
CA GLU A 103 -6.36 19.38 5.61
C GLU A 103 -6.58 17.95 6.10
N ALA A 104 -6.09 17.61 7.29
CA ALA A 104 -6.35 16.32 7.92
C ALA A 104 -7.85 16.07 8.08
N ARG A 105 -8.61 17.11 8.47
CA ARG A 105 -10.06 17.03 8.61
C ARG A 105 -10.76 16.83 7.26
N ARG A 106 -10.40 17.61 6.24
CA ARG A 106 -10.92 17.44 4.87
C ARG A 106 -10.75 16.00 4.37
N ILE A 107 -9.55 15.45 4.54
CA ILE A 107 -9.25 14.07 4.11
C ILE A 107 -10.11 13.06 4.89
N LEU A 108 -10.26 13.23 6.21
CA LEU A 108 -11.11 12.37 7.05
C LEU A 108 -12.60 12.47 6.72
N ASP A 109 -13.09 13.63 6.30
CA ASP A 109 -14.51 13.80 5.97
C ASP A 109 -14.85 13.11 4.64
N ILE A 110 -13.92 13.12 3.67
CA ILE A 110 -14.05 12.37 2.41
C ILE A 110 -13.83 10.87 2.65
N HIS A 111 -12.95 10.49 3.57
CA HIS A 111 -12.54 9.12 3.78
C HIS A 111 -13.11 8.48 5.06
N TYR A 112 -13.97 7.47 4.90
CA TYR A 112 -14.48 6.70 6.03
C TYR A 112 -13.67 5.42 6.29
N LEU A 113 -13.10 5.35 7.49
CA LEU A 113 -12.26 4.28 7.97
C LEU A 113 -13.09 3.06 8.43
N CYS A 114 -12.92 1.90 7.80
CA CYS A 114 -13.59 0.65 8.22
C CYS A 114 -12.56 -0.45 8.49
N PRO A 115 -12.34 -0.86 9.75
CA PRO A 115 -11.52 -2.02 10.08
C PRO A 115 -12.06 -3.28 9.40
N VAL A 116 -11.17 -4.10 8.83
CA VAL A 116 -11.56 -5.40 8.27
C VAL A 116 -12.24 -6.26 9.35
N GLY A 117 -13.46 -6.74 9.08
CA GLY A 117 -14.20 -7.67 9.95
C GLY A 117 -15.47 -7.12 10.60
N THR A 118 -15.76 -5.81 10.51
CA THR A 118 -16.99 -5.21 11.08
C THR A 118 -18.17 -5.17 10.11
N ARG A 119 -18.03 -5.67 8.87
CA ARG A 119 -19.14 -5.88 7.93
C ARG A 119 -19.13 -7.31 7.39
N PRO A 120 -20.28 -8.02 7.39
CA PRO A 120 -20.40 -9.26 6.65
C PRO A 120 -20.45 -8.92 5.16
N ASN A 121 -19.49 -9.43 4.39
CA ASN A 121 -19.58 -9.52 2.93
C ASN A 121 -19.42 -8.21 2.11
N THR A 122 -18.39 -7.41 2.38
CA THR A 122 -17.84 -6.51 1.35
C THR A 122 -16.44 -6.98 0.98
N ALA A 123 -16.34 -7.59 -0.21
CA ALA A 123 -15.08 -7.71 -0.93
C ALA A 123 -14.37 -6.34 -0.95
N VAL A 124 -13.04 -6.37 -0.98
CA VAL A 124 -12.17 -5.21 -1.22
C VAL A 124 -12.61 -4.52 -2.52
N GLY A 125 -13.53 -3.57 -2.45
CA GLY A 125 -14.24 -3.02 -3.60
C GLY A 125 -15.60 -2.46 -3.17
N SER A 126 -15.56 -1.40 -2.39
CA SER A 126 -16.79 -0.64 -2.09
C SER A 126 -17.13 0.21 -3.31
N THR A 127 -18.27 -0.05 -3.91
CA THR A 127 -18.91 0.79 -4.93
C THR A 127 -18.78 2.28 -4.62
N TRP A 128 -18.00 2.97 -5.44
CA TRP A 128 -17.94 4.43 -5.47
C TRP A 128 -19.23 4.92 -6.14
N ARG A 129 -20.08 5.65 -5.41
CA ARG A 129 -21.16 6.38 -6.08
C ARG A 129 -20.52 7.54 -6.81
N LYS A 130 -20.66 7.51 -8.14
CA LYS A 130 -20.42 8.65 -9.03
C LYS A 130 -21.40 9.77 -8.74
#